data_AF-A0A2D8M7V7-F1
#
_entry.id   AF-A0A2D8M7V7-F1
#
_cell.length_a   1.000
_cell.length_b   1.000
_cell.length_c   1.000
_cell.angle_alpha   90.00
_cell.angle_beta   90.00
_cell.angle_gamma   90.00
#
_symmetry.space_group_name_H-M   'P 1'
#
loop_
_entity.id
_entity.type
_entity.pdbx_description
1 polymer ?
#
loop_
_entity_poly.entity_id
_entity_poly.type
_entity_poly.pdbx_seq_one_letter_code
_entity_poly.pdbx_strand_id
1 'polypeptide(L)' 'MPFDLDTYNQTKNLSGGPIITVKIDDPVPYIEPATDEHGNMTRAGMIAYLIAYGIGAAALAYWFMI' A
#
# COMPACT_ATOMS: atom_id res chain seq x y z
N MET A 1 0.82 12.12 -22.69
CA MET A 1 1.62 10.88 -22.66
C MET A 1 1.56 10.27 -24.04
N PRO A 2 2.69 10.05 -24.74
CA PRO A 2 2.68 9.35 -26.01
C PRO A 2 2.26 7.90 -25.78
N PHE A 3 1.37 7.40 -26.62
CA PHE A 3 0.91 6.01 -26.58
C PHE A 3 2.06 5.08 -26.96
N ASP A 4 2.39 4.13 -26.08
CA ASP A 4 3.49 3.18 -26.29
C ASP A 4 3.06 2.05 -27.25
N LEU A 5 3.52 2.15 -28.50
CA LEU A 5 3.16 1.27 -29.59
C LEU A 5 3.78 -0.13 -29.43
N ASP A 6 4.91 -0.25 -28.73
CA ASP A 6 5.58 -1.54 -28.52
C ASP A 6 4.77 -2.43 -27.57
N THR A 7 4.24 -1.85 -26.50
CA THR A 7 3.33 -2.54 -25.58
C THR A 7 2.04 -2.99 -26.28
N TYR A 8 1.48 -2.17 -27.17
CA TYR A 8 0.30 -2.56 -27.97
C TYR A 8 0.61 -3.73 -28.91
N ASN A 9 1.74 -3.70 -29.60
CA ASN A 9 2.11 -4.77 -30.54
C ASN A 9 2.35 -6.12 -29.85
N GLN A 10 2.86 -6.11 -28.62
CA GLN A 10 3.06 -7.33 -27.82
C GLN A 10 1.76 -7.92 -27.28
N THR A 11 0.74 -7.09 -27.03
CA THR A 11 -0.50 -7.51 -26.37
C THR A 11 -1.70 -7.68 -27.31
N LYS A 12 -1.69 -7.07 -28.50
CA LYS A 12 -2.83 -7.03 -29.42
C LYS A 12 -3.38 -8.39 -29.89
N ASN A 13 -2.57 -9.45 -29.81
CA ASN A 13 -2.94 -10.79 -30.27
C ASN A 13 -2.90 -11.85 -29.15
N LEU A 14 -2.81 -11.45 -27.88
CA LEU A 14 -2.97 -12.39 -26.76
C LEU A 14 -4.46 -12.74 -26.63
N SER A 15 -4.81 -14.01 -26.74
CA SER A 15 -6.21 -14.48 -26.65
C SER A 15 -6.89 -14.18 -25.31
N GLY A 16 -6.12 -13.78 -24.29
CA GLY A 16 -6.60 -13.40 -22.96
C GLY A 16 -6.59 -11.90 -22.65
N GLY A 17 -6.28 -11.02 -23.63
CA GLY A 17 -6.08 -9.59 -23.37
C GLY A 17 -4.78 -9.29 -22.60
N PRO A 18 -4.55 -8.04 -22.17
CA PRO A 18 -3.37 -7.70 -21.37
C PRO A 18 -3.40 -8.49 -20.06
N ILE A 19 -2.40 -9.37 -19.89
CA ILE A 19 -2.20 -10.14 -18.66
C ILE A 19 -1.69 -9.16 -17.61
N ILE A 20 -2.61 -8.48 -16.93
CA ILE A 20 -2.36 -7.89 -15.62
C ILE A 20 -2.23 -9.06 -14.66
N THR A 21 -1.00 -9.57 -14.50
CA THR A 21 -0.63 -10.51 -13.45
C THR A 21 -0.70 -9.78 -12.11
N VAL A 22 -1.90 -9.47 -11.65
CA VAL A 22 -2.14 -9.29 -10.22
C VAL A 22 -2.04 -10.71 -9.67
N LYS A 23 -0.93 -11.01 -8.99
CA LYS A 23 -0.80 -12.26 -8.23
C LYS A 23 -1.82 -12.20 -7.09
N ILE A 24 -3.04 -12.66 -7.40
CA ILE A 24 -4.15 -12.74 -6.44
C ILE A 24 -3.82 -13.71 -5.29
N ASP A 25 -2.85 -14.60 -5.49
CA ASP A 25 -2.36 -15.57 -4.50
C ASP A 25 -1.17 -15.08 -3.66
N ASP A 26 -0.59 -13.91 -3.94
CA ASP A 26 0.40 -13.36 -3.01
C ASP A 26 -0.37 -12.83 -1.78
N PRO A 27 -0.11 -13.36 -0.57
CA PRO A 27 -0.74 -12.83 0.63
C PRO A 27 -0.45 -11.33 0.67
N VAL A 28 -1.51 -10.52 0.85
CA VAL A 28 -1.38 -9.07 1.01
C VAL A 28 -0.26 -8.85 2.03
N PRO A 29 0.85 -8.19 1.65
CA PRO A 29 2.01 -8.10 2.52
C PRO A 29 1.55 -7.47 3.82
N TYR A 30 1.66 -8.24 4.91
CA TYR A 30 1.32 -7.74 6.22
C TYR A 30 2.27 -6.58 6.50
N ILE A 31 1.74 -5.43 6.90
CA ILE A 31 2.57 -4.29 7.25
C ILE A 31 3.26 -4.66 8.56
N GLU A 32 4.51 -5.12 8.45
CA GLU A 32 5.32 -5.47 9.60
C GLU A 32 5.77 -4.19 10.33
N PRO A 33 5.76 -4.19 11.68
CA PRO A 33 6.32 -3.07 12.43
C PRO A 33 7.81 -2.93 12.12
N ALA A 34 8.29 -1.71 11.96
CA ALA A 34 9.73 -1.47 11.89
C ALA A 34 10.38 -1.89 13.21
N THR A 35 11.15 -2.98 13.20
CA THR A 35 11.89 -3.51 14.35
C THR A 35 13.37 -3.17 14.30
N ASP A 36 14.00 -3.04 15.46
CA ASP A 36 15.45 -2.87 15.59
C ASP A 36 16.19 -4.21 15.44
N GLU A 37 17.52 -4.16 15.55
CA GLU A 37 18.44 -5.31 15.45
C GLU A 37 18.14 -6.43 16.46
N HIS A 38 17.39 -6.13 17.53
CA HIS A 38 17.02 -7.05 18.60
C HIS A 38 15.56 -7.52 18.49
N GLY A 39 14.84 -7.13 17.42
CA GLY A 39 13.44 -7.47 17.21
C GLY A 39 12.46 -6.62 18.02
N ASN A 40 12.92 -5.57 18.70
CA ASN A 40 12.02 -4.66 19.42
C ASN A 40 11.44 -3.63 18.46
N MET A 41 10.20 -3.21 18.71
CA MET A 41 9.58 -2.15 17.92
C MET A 41 10.42 -0.87 18.01
N THR A 42 10.80 -0.29 16.88
CA THR A 42 11.67 0.89 16.86
C THR A 42 11.00 2.06 17.59
N ARG A 43 11.79 2.88 18.29
CA ARG A 43 11.27 4.11 18.93
C ARG A 43 10.57 5.02 17.93
N ALA A 44 11.11 5.12 16.71
CA ALA A 44 10.48 5.85 15.62
C ALA A 44 9.12 5.26 15.23
N GLY A 45 9.01 3.92 15.12
CA GLY A 45 7.76 3.23 14.88
C GLY A 45 6.72 3.46 15.98
N MET A 46 7.13 3.43 17.25
CA MET A 46 6.25 3.74 18.38
C MET A 46 5.71 5.18 18.33
N ILE A 47 6.57 6.16 18.02
CA ILE A 47 6.17 7.56 17.89
C ILE A 47 5.21 7.74 16.72
N ALA A 48 5.52 7.15 15.56
CA ALA A 48 4.65 7.20 14.39
C ALA A 48 3.27 6.58 14.66
N TYR A 49 3.22 5.47 15.40
CA TYR A 49 1.98 4.83 15.82
C TYR A 49 1.11 5.74 16.68
N LEU A 50 1.70 6.41 17.68
CA LEU A 50 1.00 7.36 18.54
C LEU A 50 0.44 8.55 17.74
N ILE A 51 1.22 9.09 16.79
CA ILE A 51 0.79 10.19 15.92
C ILE A 51 -0.39 9.77 15.06
N ALA A 52 -0.34 8.58 14.45
CA ALA A 52 -1.42 8.05 13.61
C ALA A 52 -2.74 7.95 14.40
N TYR A 53 -2.69 7.42 15.63
CA TYR A 53 -3.85 7.39 16.51
C TYR A 53 -4.35 8.79 16.89
N GLY A 54 -3.45 9.73 17.18
CA GLY A 54 -3.81 11.11 17.47
C GLY A 54 -4.56 11.78 16.31
N ILE A 55 -4.08 11.60 15.08
CA ILE A 55 -4.74 12.10 13.87
C ILE A 55 -6.10 11.44 13.66
N GLY A 56 -6.17 10.11 13.79
CA GLY A 56 -7.43 9.36 13.65
C GLY A 56 -8.48 9.81 14.66
N ALA A 57 -8.09 9.95 15.93
CA ALA A 57 -8.97 10.45 16.98
C ALA A 57 -9.45 11.89 16.71
N ALA A 58 -8.56 12.78 16.25
CA ALA A 58 -8.92 14.15 15.90
C ALA A 58 -9.88 14.21 14.71
N ALA A 59 -9.67 13.39 13.68
CA ALA A 59 -10.55 13.31 12.53
C ALA A 59 -11.95 12.80 12.91
N LEU A 60 -12.02 11.78 13.77
CA LEU A 60 -13.28 11.26 14.30
C LEU A 60 -14.00 12.32 15.17
N ALA A 61 -13.28 12.99 16.06
CA ALA A 61 -13.85 14.06 16.89
C ALA A 61 -14.40 15.21 16.05
N TYR A 62 -13.68 15.62 15.00
CA TYR A 62 -14.15 16.63 14.06
C TYR A 62 -15.42 16.20 13.33
N TRP A 63 -15.48 14.93 12.89
CA TRP A 63 -16.68 14.39 12.23
C TRP A 63 -17.89 14.46 13.18
N PHE A 64 -17.75 14.05 14.44
CA PHE A 64 -18.87 14.12 15.40
C PHE A 64 -19.26 15.54 15.82
N MET A 65 -18.41 16.54 15.57
CA MET A 65 -18.71 17.95 15.82
C MET A 65 -19.40 18.67 14.66
N ILE A 66 -19.59 17.99 13.52
CA ILE A 66 -20.30 18.46 12.32
C ILE A 66 -21.64 17.74 12.18
#